data_AF-A0AAU7F7W8-F1
#
_entry.id   AF-A0AAU7F7W8-F1
#
_cell.length_a   1.000
_cell.length_b   1.000
_cell.length_c   1.000
_cell.angle_alpha   90.00
_cell.angle_beta   90.00
_cell.angle_gamma   90.00
#
_symmetry.space_group_name_H-M   'P 1'
#
loop_
_entity.id
_entity.type
_entity.pdbx_description
1 polymer ?
#
loop_
_entity_poly.entity_id
_entity_poly.type
_entity_poly.pdbx_seq_one_letter_code
_entity_poly.pdbx_strand_id
1 'polypeptide(L)'
;MALAHSLREAVGGLIAARFALIGLELRDEVDRAALLAGLAITVAFAVLMAMSFLSLSLLFGFWAYRIWVCLLVALMFALVGWLAWRKARQLLEMASDPFALTAAEFAQDKQLLELALAKLKSSGAPDAD
;
A
#
# COMPACT_ATOMS: atom_id res chain seq x y z
N MET A 1 45.05 -5.40 -2.22
CA MET A 1 44.30 -5.13 -0.96
C MET A 1 43.55 -3.79 -0.99
N ALA A 2 44.14 -2.67 -1.44
CA ALA A 2 43.46 -1.36 -1.50
C ALA A 2 42.16 -1.35 -2.36
N LEU A 3 42.16 -2.04 -3.50
CA LEU A 3 40.99 -2.15 -4.40
C LEU A 3 39.80 -2.94 -3.82
N ALA A 4 40.07 -3.95 -2.99
CA ALA A 4 39.00 -4.71 -2.32
C ALA A 4 38.36 -3.90 -1.19
N HIS A 5 39.11 -2.97 -0.60
CA HIS A 5 38.62 -2.06 0.43
C HIS A 5 37.71 -0.98 -0.17
N SER A 6 38.13 -0.36 -1.28
CA SER A 6 37.32 0.63 -1.99
C SER A 6 36.03 0.04 -2.59
N LEU A 7 36.06 -1.20 -3.08
CA LEU A 7 34.86 -1.93 -3.49
C LEU A 7 33.90 -2.18 -2.32
N ARG A 8 34.42 -2.54 -1.14
CA ARG A 8 33.60 -2.79 0.05
C ARG A 8 32.96 -1.50 0.57
N GLU A 9 33.68 -0.38 0.52
CA GLU A 9 33.15 0.94 0.86
C GLU A 9 32.13 1.45 -0.17
N ALA A 10 32.36 1.23 -1.46
CA ALA A 10 31.41 1.59 -2.51
C ALA A 10 30.11 0.77 -2.43
N VAL A 11 30.21 -0.54 -2.19
CA VAL A 11 29.05 -1.41 -1.99
C VAL A 11 28.33 -1.06 -0.68
N GLY A 12 29.07 -0.79 0.39
CA GLY A 12 28.50 -0.34 1.66
C GLY A 12 27.76 1.01 1.54
N GLY A 13 28.34 1.96 0.81
CA GLY A 13 27.73 3.26 0.52
C GLY A 13 26.49 3.16 -0.37
N LEU A 14 26.50 2.28 -1.37
CA LEU A 14 25.35 2.02 -2.24
C LEU A 14 24.18 1.40 -1.46
N ILE A 15 24.46 0.41 -0.60
CA ILE A 15 23.46 -0.23 0.26
C ILE A 15 22.90 0.80 1.26
N ALA A 16 23.75 1.59 1.91
CA ALA A 16 23.32 2.62 2.86
C ALA A 16 22.44 3.69 2.20
N ALA A 17 22.81 4.17 1.01
CA ALA A 17 22.01 5.13 0.25
C ALA A 17 20.66 4.56 -0.19
N ARG A 18 20.59 3.28 -0.56
CA ARG A 18 19.35 2.60 -0.96
C ARG A 18 18.42 2.33 0.23
N PHE A 19 18.94 1.92 1.38
CA PHE A 19 18.14 1.80 2.62
C PHE A 19 17.58 3.16 3.07
N ALA A 20 18.35 4.24 2.89
CA ALA A 20 17.88 5.58 3.16
C ALA A 20 16.75 6.01 2.20
N LEU A 21 16.84 5.64 0.91
CA LEU A 21 15.78 5.92 -0.09
C LEU A 21 14.52 5.09 0.17
N ILE A 22 14.66 3.80 0.47
CA ILE A 22 13.55 2.90 0.83
C ILE A 22 12.81 3.42 2.07
N GLY A 23 13.55 3.87 3.09
CA GLY A 23 12.95 4.43 4.30
C GLY A 23 12.17 5.72 4.07
N LEU A 24 12.54 6.49 3.04
CA LEU A 24 11.86 7.71 2.63
C LEU A 24 10.57 7.41 1.87
N GLU A 25 10.62 6.56 0.84
CA GLU A 25 9.43 6.14 0.09
C GLU A 25 8.42 5.39 0.97
N LEU A 26 8.89 4.53 1.87
CA LEU A 26 8.02 3.82 2.80
C LEU A 26 7.31 4.80 3.74
N ARG A 27 7.99 5.88 4.17
CA ARG A 27 7.37 6.90 5.02
C ARG A 27 6.34 7.72 4.26
N ASP A 28 6.65 8.11 3.02
CA ASP A 28 5.70 8.86 2.18
C ASP A 28 4.45 8.03 1.87
N GLU A 29 4.60 6.74 1.54
CA GLU A 29 3.44 5.88 1.26
C GLU A 29 2.64 5.55 2.52
N VAL A 30 3.29 5.41 3.69
CA VAL A 30 2.60 5.26 4.98
C VAL A 30 1.84 6.53 5.36
N ASP A 31 2.43 7.71 5.21
CA ASP A 31 1.75 8.98 5.50
C ASP A 31 0.55 9.19 4.54
N ARG A 32 0.72 8.85 3.26
CA ARG A 32 -0.36 8.90 2.28
C ARG A 32 -1.47 7.89 2.60
N ALA A 33 -1.11 6.66 2.96
CA ALA A 33 -2.06 5.64 3.38
C ALA A 33 -2.79 6.04 4.67
N ALA A 34 -2.08 6.63 5.64
CA ALA A 34 -2.65 7.12 6.88
C ALA A 34 -3.65 8.26 6.65
N LEU A 35 -3.33 9.21 5.75
CA LEU A 35 -4.24 10.29 5.37
C LEU A 35 -5.50 9.74 4.67
N LEU A 36 -5.33 8.83 3.71
CA LEU A 36 -6.46 8.20 3.00
C LEU A 36 -7.32 7.35 3.93
N ALA A 37 -6.70 6.59 4.83
CA ALA A 37 -7.40 5.82 5.85
C ALA A 37 -8.16 6.74 6.82
N GLY A 38 -7.54 7.84 7.27
CA GLY A 38 -8.17 8.84 8.11
C GLY A 38 -9.40 9.47 7.45
N LEU A 39 -9.30 9.84 6.17
CA LEU A 39 -10.43 10.34 5.39
C LEU A 39 -11.52 9.28 5.25
N ALA A 40 -11.17 8.05 4.91
CA ALA A 40 -12.11 6.94 4.75
C ALA A 40 -12.89 6.66 6.05
N ILE A 41 -12.20 6.64 7.20
CA ILE A 41 -12.82 6.45 8.52
C ILE A 41 -13.77 7.62 8.82
N THR A 42 -13.35 8.85 8.55
CA THR A 42 -14.17 10.04 8.81
C THR A 42 -15.45 10.03 7.98
N VAL A 43 -15.35 9.70 6.69
CA VAL A 43 -16.51 9.57 5.80
C VAL A 43 -17.42 8.43 6.24
N ALA A 44 -16.86 7.26 6.57
CA ALA A 44 -17.64 6.11 7.04
C ALA A 44 -18.40 6.46 8.33
N PHE A 45 -17.74 7.14 9.27
CA PHE A 45 -18.35 7.61 10.51
C PHE A 45 -19.48 8.62 10.25
N ALA A 46 -19.26 9.61 9.38
CA ALA A 46 -20.27 10.60 9.02
C ALA A 46 -21.52 9.95 8.39
N VAL A 47 -21.33 8.99 7.49
CA VAL A 47 -22.42 8.23 6.87
C VAL A 47 -23.18 7.42 7.90
N LEU A 48 -22.50 6.70 8.80
CA LEU A 48 -23.13 5.93 9.87
C LEU A 48 -23.95 6.82 10.82
N MET A 49 -23.42 7.98 11.19
CA MET A 49 -24.13 8.95 12.03
C MET A 49 -25.36 9.50 11.32
N ALA A 50 -25.24 9.90 10.04
CA ALA A 50 -26.36 10.38 9.25
C ALA A 50 -27.47 9.33 9.11
N MET A 51 -27.11 8.08 8.80
CA MET A 51 -28.07 6.98 8.71
C MET A 51 -28.73 6.67 10.06
N SER A 52 -27.97 6.69 11.15
CA SER A 52 -28.50 6.47 12.50
C SER A 52 -29.49 7.57 12.90
N PHE A 53 -29.13 8.83 12.65
CA PHE A 53 -30.00 9.97 12.92
C PHE A 53 -31.29 9.91 12.10
N LEU A 54 -31.18 9.61 10.80
CA LEU A 54 -32.34 9.42 9.92
C LEU A 54 -33.24 8.28 10.42
N SER A 55 -32.64 7.18 10.86
CA SER A 55 -33.37 6.02 11.38
C SER A 55 -34.15 6.34 12.64
N LEU A 56 -33.53 7.05 13.60
CA LEU A 56 -34.21 7.53 14.80
C LEU A 56 -35.35 8.49 14.43
N SER A 57 -35.10 9.44 13.54
CA SER A 57 -36.10 10.43 13.12
C SER A 57 -37.31 9.75 12.47
N LEU A 58 -37.10 8.76 11.60
CA LEU A 58 -38.18 7.95 11.01
C LEU A 58 -38.93 7.13 12.06
N LEU A 59 -38.21 6.50 12.99
CA LEU A 59 -38.82 5.65 14.02
C LEU A 59 -39.73 6.46 14.95
N PHE A 60 -39.29 7.64 15.38
CA PHE A 60 -40.10 8.53 16.22
C PHE A 60 -41.23 9.20 15.43
N GLY A 61 -40.99 9.61 14.18
CA GLY A 61 -42.02 10.22 13.33
C GLY A 61 -43.15 9.26 12.93
N PHE A 62 -42.82 7.97 12.75
CA PHE A 62 -43.76 6.93 12.30
C PHE A 62 -43.94 5.82 13.35
N TRP A 63 -44.12 6.19 14.62
CA TRP A 63 -44.22 5.25 15.73
C TRP A 63 -45.28 4.15 15.55
N ALA A 64 -46.42 4.48 14.94
CA ALA A 64 -47.50 3.52 14.64
C ALA A 64 -47.06 2.39 13.69
N TYR A 65 -46.10 2.67 12.80
CA TYR A 65 -45.57 1.73 11.81
C TYR A 65 -44.16 1.24 12.16
N ARG A 66 -43.77 1.32 13.44
CA ARG A 66 -42.41 1.03 13.93
C ARG A 66 -41.80 -0.27 13.39
N ILE A 67 -42.59 -1.34 13.25
CA ILE A 67 -42.09 -2.64 12.76
C ILE A 67 -41.67 -2.53 11.29
N TRP A 68 -42.49 -1.89 10.45
CA TRP A 68 -42.19 -1.66 9.04
C TRP A 68 -41.02 -0.70 8.85
N VAL A 69 -40.94 0.35 9.68
CA VAL A 69 -39.81 1.29 9.67
C VAL A 69 -38.51 0.58 10.06
N CYS A 70 -38.52 -0.26 11.10
CA CYS A 70 -37.35 -1.06 11.48
C CYS A 70 -36.91 -2.00 10.35
N LEU A 71 -37.86 -2.65 9.66
CA LEU A 71 -37.56 -3.51 8.52
C LEU A 71 -36.92 -2.72 7.36
N LEU A 72 -37.49 -1.55 7.02
CA LEU A 72 -36.97 -0.68 5.97
C LEU A 72 -35.56 -0.19 6.29
N VAL A 73 -35.33 0.26 7.54
CA VAL A 73 -34.02 0.70 8.01
C VAL A 73 -33.02 -0.47 7.96
N ALA A 74 -33.39 -1.66 8.43
CA ALA A 74 -32.53 -2.83 8.38
C ALA A 74 -32.12 -3.18 6.95
N LEU A 75 -33.06 -3.16 5.99
CA LEU A 75 -32.77 -3.37 4.58
C LEU A 75 -31.84 -2.29 4.01
N MET A 76 -32.04 -1.02 4.40
CA MET A 76 -31.19 0.08 3.96
C MET A 76 -29.75 -0.09 4.45
N PHE A 77 -29.55 -0.43 5.74
CA PHE A 77 -28.22 -0.72 6.29
C PHE A 77 -27.58 -1.94 5.62
N ALA A 78 -28.34 -3.02 5.40
CA ALA A 78 -27.85 -4.21 4.72
C ALA A 78 -27.40 -3.89 3.28
N LEU A 79 -28.16 -3.08 2.56
CA LEU A 79 -27.85 -2.70 1.17
C LEU A 79 -26.60 -1.80 1.09
N VAL A 80 -26.50 -0.80 1.96
CA VAL A 80 -25.31 0.07 2.03
C VAL A 80 -24.08 -0.73 2.45
N GLY A 81 -24.20 -1.57 3.48
CA GLY A 81 -23.13 -2.45 3.94
C GLY A 81 -22.68 -3.43 2.86
N TRP A 82 -23.61 -4.02 2.12
CA TRP A 82 -23.32 -4.91 1.00
C TRP A 82 -22.57 -4.20 -0.14
N LEU A 83 -23.02 -3.00 -0.53
CA LEU A 83 -22.37 -2.19 -1.57
C LEU A 83 -20.95 -1.79 -1.15
N ALA A 84 -20.77 -1.32 0.09
CA ALA A 84 -19.47 -0.96 0.65
C ALA A 84 -18.53 -2.16 0.68
N TRP A 85 -19.01 -3.33 1.14
CA TRP A 85 -18.24 -4.56 1.17
C TRP A 85 -17.80 -5.02 -0.23
N ARG A 86 -18.70 -4.95 -1.22
CA ARG A 86 -18.38 -5.31 -2.60
C ARG A 86 -17.33 -4.37 -3.19
N LYS A 87 -17.46 -3.06 -2.95
CA LYS A 87 -16.48 -2.06 -3.40
C LYS A 87 -15.14 -2.25 -2.72
N ALA A 88 -15.12 -2.52 -1.41
CA ALA A 88 -13.89 -2.83 -0.67
C ALA A 88 -13.17 -4.05 -1.25
N ARG A 89 -13.89 -5.14 -1.53
CA ARG A 89 -13.30 -6.32 -2.18
C ARG A 89 -12.73 -6.01 -3.57
N GLN A 90 -13.44 -5.25 -4.39
CA GLN A 90 -12.94 -4.83 -5.70
C GLN A 90 -11.67 -3.97 -5.58
N LEU A 91 -11.61 -3.07 -4.61
CA LEU A 91 -10.42 -2.24 -4.37
C LEU A 91 -9.24 -3.06 -3.85
N LEU A 92 -9.48 -4.05 -3.00
CA LEU A 92 -8.46 -5.01 -2.56
C LEU A 92 -7.92 -5.86 -3.72
N GLU A 93 -8.79 -6.31 -4.62
CA GLU A 93 -8.40 -7.06 -5.82
C GLU A 93 -7.63 -6.20 -6.83
N MET A 94 -7.92 -4.89 -6.90
CA MET A 94 -7.23 -3.93 -7.77
C MET A 94 -5.94 -3.36 -7.17
N ALA A 95 -5.72 -3.50 -5.87
CA ALA A 95 -4.50 -3.08 -5.21
C ALA A 95 -3.36 -4.06 -5.58
N SER A 96 -2.80 -3.89 -6.77
CA SER A 96 -1.57 -4.55 -7.22
C SER A 96 -0.39 -4.16 -6.35
N ASP A 97 0.57 -5.09 -6.21
CA ASP A 97 1.69 -5.08 -5.26
C ASP A 97 2.25 -3.69 -4.91
N PRO A 98 2.36 -3.35 -3.61
CA PRO A 98 2.82 -2.04 -3.14
C PRO A 98 4.27 -1.70 -3.53
N PHE A 99 5.02 -2.63 -4.14
CA PHE A 99 6.44 -2.48 -4.48
C PHE A 99 6.80 -2.96 -5.89
N ALA A 100 5.88 -2.85 -6.86
CA ALA A 100 6.14 -3.30 -8.23
C ALA A 100 7.34 -2.57 -8.89
N LEU A 101 7.51 -1.27 -8.62
CA LEU A 101 8.65 -0.47 -9.09
C LEU A 101 9.96 -0.88 -8.40
N THR A 102 9.93 -1.11 -7.08
CA THR A 102 11.10 -1.53 -6.31
C THR A 102 11.61 -2.90 -6.75
N ALA A 103 10.71 -3.85 -7.06
CA ALA A 103 11.09 -5.16 -7.55
C ALA A 103 11.73 -5.10 -8.96
N ALA A 104 11.23 -4.22 -9.83
CA ALA A 104 11.77 -4.02 -11.17
C ALA A 104 13.18 -3.38 -11.13
N GLU A 105 13.39 -2.37 -10.29
CA GLU A 105 14.70 -1.74 -10.13
C GLU A 105 15.72 -2.66 -9.45
N PHE A 106 15.29 -3.51 -8.51
CA PHE A 106 16.16 -4.51 -7.88
C PHE A 106 16.63 -5.59 -8.87
N ALA A 107 15.77 -5.97 -9.83
CA ALA A 107 16.14 -6.89 -10.90
C ALA A 107 17.18 -6.27 -11.84
N GLN A 108 17.07 -4.97 -12.10
CA GLN A 108 18.00 -4.23 -12.96
C GLN A 108 19.37 -4.02 -12.29
N ASP A 109 19.40 -3.68 -10.99
CA ASP A 109 20.65 -3.55 -10.23
C ASP A 109 21.36 -4.91 -10.07
N LYS A 110 20.62 -6.02 -9.92
CA LYS A 110 21.19 -7.38 -9.92
C LYS A 110 21.89 -7.69 -11.25
N GLN A 111 21.28 -7.33 -12.37
CA GLN A 111 21.87 -7.53 -13.70
C GLN A 111 23.16 -6.71 -13.87
N LEU A 112 23.18 -5.46 -13.41
CA LEU A 112 24.37 -4.61 -13.44
C LEU A 112 25.50 -5.17 -12.56
N LEU A 113 25.17 -5.73 -11.40
CA LEU A 113 26.14 -6.35 -10.50
C LEU A 113 26.73 -7.63 -11.11
N GLU A 114 25.89 -8.48 -11.71
CA GLU A 114 26.34 -9.69 -12.42
C GLU A 114 27.24 -9.33 -13.62
N LEU A 115 26.91 -8.27 -14.36
CA LEU A 115 27.73 -7.75 -15.47
C LEU A 115 29.09 -7.23 -14.98
N ALA A 116 29.11 -6.45 -13.90
CA ALA A 116 30.34 -5.94 -13.30
C ALA A 116 31.23 -7.08 -12.78
N LEU A 117 30.62 -8.09 -12.16
CA LEU A 117 31.32 -9.29 -11.66
C LEU A 117 31.87 -10.15 -12.80
N ALA A 118 31.11 -10.31 -13.88
CA ALA A 118 31.55 -11.02 -15.09
C ALA A 118 32.73 -10.30 -15.77
N LYS A 119 32.69 -8.96 -15.84
CA LYS A 119 33.78 -8.14 -16.40
C LYS A 119 35.05 -8.19 -15.56
N LEU A 120 34.92 -8.28 -14.23
CA LEU A 120 36.05 -8.52 -13.32
C LEU A 120 36.64 -9.93 -13.50
N LYS A 121 35.79 -10.93 -13.73
CA LYS A 121 36.23 -12.32 -13.99
C LYS A 121 36.94 -12.47 -15.34
N SER A 122 36.52 -11.74 -16.38
CA SER A 122 37.21 -11.73 -17.67
C SER A 122 38.51 -10.93 -17.65
N SER A 123 38.59 -9.86 -16.85
CA SER A 123 39.81 -9.05 -16.70
C SER A 123 40.88 -9.70 -15.80
N GLY A 124 40.55 -10.82 -15.15
CA GLY A 124 41.45 -11.64 -14.33
C GLY A 124 41.93 -12.92 -15.01
N ALA A 125 41.64 -13.13 -16.30
CA ALA A 125 42.35 -14.14 -17.09
C ALA A 125 43.77 -13.62 -17.34
N PRO A 126 44.82 -14.24 -16.76
CA PRO A 126 46.17 -13.91 -17.15
C PRO A 126 46.34 -14.32 -18.61
N ASP A 127 46.77 -13.38 -19.45
CA ASP A 127 47.55 -13.72 -20.64
C ASP A 127 48.77 -14.49 -20.14
N ALA A 128 48.62 -15.81 -20.04
CA ALA A 128 49.72 -16.74 -20.10
C ALA A 128 50.07 -16.82 -21.58
N ASP A 129 51.08 -16.06 -21.98
CA ASP A 129 52.15 -16.46 -22.91
C ASP A 129 53.27 -15.40 -22.88
#